data_AF-A0ABD6BS36-F1
#
_entry.id   AF-A0ABD6BS36-F1
#
_cell.length_a   1.000
_cell.length_b   1.000
_cell.length_c   1.000
_cell.angle_alpha   90.00
_cell.angle_beta   90.00
_cell.angle_gamma   90.00
#
_symmetry.space_group_name_H-M   'P 1'
#
loop_
_entity.id
_entity.type
_entity.pdbx_description
1 polymer ?
#
loop_
_entity_poly.entity_id
_entity_poly.type
_entity_poly.pdbx_seq_one_letter_code
_entity_poly.pdbx_strand_id
1 'polypeptide(L)'
;MPPRDEVDRLLFGRDPVLSTRLLRVAGGLFVLALLAYLPVRYMGTVSLTGPVVTAGLAVAMFGVAAAAAYVNDGLFVSVALSSGVGVGFYAPAIAFELQDPGDAALWVLAAGPFSSLAVGVVGFAAGAGLARLRSSRRRAGADRR
;
A
#
# COMPACT_ATOMS: atom_id res chain seq x y z
N MET A 1 -22.96 -15.56 10.20
CA MET A 1 -21.50 -15.42 10.01
C MET A 1 -21.20 -15.80 8.56
N PRO A 2 -20.46 -14.98 7.80
CA PRO A 2 -20.01 -15.40 6.48
C PRO A 2 -19.16 -16.68 6.61
N PRO A 3 -19.22 -17.61 5.64
CA PRO A 3 -18.36 -18.78 5.63
C PRO A 3 -16.88 -18.36 5.64
N ARG A 4 -16.03 -19.07 6.39
CA ARG A 4 -14.60 -18.75 6.54
C ARG A 4 -13.91 -18.57 5.17
N ASP A 5 -14.32 -19.35 4.18
CA ASP A 5 -13.81 -19.31 2.82
C ASP A 5 -14.05 -17.96 2.11
N GLU A 6 -15.15 -17.27 2.41
CA GLU A 6 -15.42 -15.93 1.87
C GLU A 6 -14.51 -14.88 2.49
N VAL A 7 -14.26 -14.98 3.79
CA VAL A 7 -13.38 -14.06 4.52
C VAL A 7 -11.94 -14.24 4.05
N ASP A 8 -11.46 -15.49 3.94
CA ASP A 8 -10.12 -15.79 3.48
C ASP A 8 -9.90 -15.31 2.04
N ARG A 9 -10.91 -15.47 1.18
CA ARG A 9 -10.87 -14.98 -0.19
C ARG A 9 -10.87 -13.46 -0.27
N LEU A 10 -11.58 -12.77 0.62
CA LEU A 10 -11.58 -11.30 0.69
C LEU A 10 -10.23 -10.76 1.18
N LEU A 11 -9.63 -11.43 2.17
CA LEU A 11 -8.37 -11.00 2.77
C LEU A 11 -7.19 -11.30 1.85
N PHE A 12 -7.04 -12.55 1.44
CA PHE A 12 -5.88 -13.00 0.69
C PHE A 12 -6.06 -12.89 -0.81
N GLY A 13 -7.29 -12.83 -1.31
CA GLY A 13 -7.58 -12.74 -2.74
C GLY A 13 -7.95 -14.08 -3.36
N ARG A 14 -8.08 -14.09 -4.69
CA ARG A 14 -8.56 -15.24 -5.47
C ARG A 14 -7.50 -16.33 -5.67
N ASP A 15 -6.21 -15.98 -5.65
CA ASP A 15 -5.09 -16.90 -5.89
C ASP A 15 -4.01 -16.75 -4.80
N PRO A 16 -3.84 -17.76 -3.91
CA PRO A 16 -2.87 -17.71 -2.81
C PRO A 16 -1.40 -17.68 -3.27
N VAL A 17 -1.09 -18.25 -4.43
CA VAL A 17 0.27 -18.21 -5.01
C VAL A 17 0.61 -16.78 -5.41
N LEU A 18 -0.36 -16.09 -6.01
CA LEU A 18 -0.22 -14.69 -6.40
C LEU A 18 -0.12 -13.78 -5.16
N SER A 19 -0.93 -14.03 -4.13
CA SER A 19 -0.86 -13.32 -2.84
C SER A 19 0.52 -13.40 -2.22
N THR A 20 1.14 -14.59 -2.24
CA THR A 20 2.48 -14.81 -1.70
C THR A 20 3.53 -14.01 -2.47
N ARG A 21 3.43 -13.97 -3.80
CA ARG A 21 4.33 -13.17 -4.64
C ARG A 21 4.18 -11.67 -4.36
N LEU A 22 2.94 -11.18 -4.26
CA LEU A 22 2.68 -9.78 -3.94
C LEU A 22 3.14 -9.41 -2.54
N LEU A 23 3.04 -10.32 -1.57
CA LEU A 23 3.58 -10.10 -0.23
C LEU A 23 5.12 -10.00 -0.24
N ARG A 24 5.80 -10.79 -1.08
CA ARG A 24 7.25 -10.64 -1.32
C ARG A 24 7.58 -9.29 -1.97
N VAL A 25 6.75 -8.84 -2.92
CA VAL A 25 6.89 -7.51 -3.53
C VAL A 25 6.71 -6.42 -2.47
N ALA A 26 5.74 -6.56 -1.55
CA ALA A 26 5.57 -5.63 -0.44
C ALA A 26 6.83 -5.55 0.44
N GLY A 27 7.42 -6.70 0.78
CA GLY A 27 8.70 -6.74 1.50
C GLY A 27 9.85 -6.09 0.71
N GLY A 28 9.93 -6.32 -0.60
CA GLY A 28 10.90 -5.65 -1.48
C GLY A 28 10.71 -4.13 -1.53
N LEU A 29 9.47 -3.66 -1.67
CA LEU A 29 9.13 -2.24 -1.66
C LEU A 29 9.46 -1.58 -0.33
N PHE A 30 9.28 -2.29 0.78
CA PHE A 30 9.73 -1.83 2.10
C PHE A 30 11.23 -1.61 2.13
N VAL A 31 12.03 -2.60 1.73
CA VAL A 31 13.50 -2.47 1.72
C VAL A 31 13.94 -1.36 0.77
N LEU A 32 13.33 -1.27 -0.42
CA LEU A 32 13.64 -0.23 -1.39
C LEU A 32 13.31 1.17 -0.87
N ALA A 33 12.13 1.36 -0.26
CA ALA A 33 11.76 2.63 0.35
C ALA A 33 12.70 2.96 1.51
N LEU A 34 12.98 2.00 2.39
CA LEU A 34 13.91 2.19 3.50
C LEU A 34 15.29 2.67 2.99
N LEU A 35 15.87 1.98 2.01
CA LEU A 35 17.18 2.30 1.45
C LEU A 35 17.18 3.58 0.61
N ALA A 36 16.07 3.97 0.00
CA ALA A 36 15.96 5.22 -0.73
C ALA A 36 15.90 6.43 0.22
N TYR A 37 15.27 6.27 1.39
CA TYR A 37 15.04 7.37 2.33
C TYR A 37 16.05 7.43 3.48
N LEU A 38 16.77 6.35 3.77
CA LEU A 38 17.88 6.33 4.73
C LEU A 38 19.04 7.27 4.35
N PRO A 39 19.54 7.35 3.09
CA PRO A 39 20.69 8.18 2.72
C PRO A 39 20.38 9.67 2.65
N VAL A 40 19.13 10.04 2.32
CA VAL A 40 18.79 11.42 1.95
C VAL A 40 18.72 12.34 3.17
N ARG A 41 18.42 11.83 4.36
CA ARG A 41 18.48 12.61 5.62
C ARG A 41 19.91 12.91 6.07
N TYR A 42 20.90 12.10 5.63
CA TYR A 42 22.33 12.36 5.86
C TYR A 42 22.93 13.38 4.88
N MET A 43 22.29 13.63 3.74
CA MET A 43 22.81 14.53 2.71
C MET A 43 22.33 16.00 2.84
N GLY A 44 21.50 16.34 3.83
CA GLY A 44 21.16 17.72 4.21
C GLY A 44 20.49 18.62 3.15
N THR A 45 20.27 18.13 1.94
CA THR A 45 20.00 18.96 0.74
C THR A 45 18.58 18.84 0.19
N VAL A 46 17.78 17.87 0.66
CA VAL A 46 16.40 17.66 0.18
C VAL A 46 15.41 17.71 1.35
N SER A 47 14.53 18.72 1.36
CA SER A 47 13.37 18.74 2.27
C SER A 47 12.37 17.65 1.86
N LEU A 48 12.50 16.48 2.48
CA LEU A 48 11.68 15.28 2.24
C LEU A 48 10.24 15.38 2.75
N THR A 49 9.91 16.46 3.46
CA THR A 49 8.56 16.81 3.90
C THR A 49 7.84 17.75 2.93
N GLY A 50 8.45 18.04 1.78
CA GLY A 50 7.81 18.86 0.75
C GLY A 50 6.53 18.20 0.23
N PRO A 51 5.47 18.98 -0.07
CA PRO A 51 4.17 18.47 -0.49
C PRO A 51 4.24 17.58 -1.74
N VAL A 52 5.25 17.78 -2.60
CA VAL A 52 5.49 16.98 -3.80
C VAL A 52 5.93 15.55 -3.47
N VAL A 53 6.82 15.39 -2.48
CA VAL A 53 7.34 14.06 -2.07
C VAL A 53 6.22 13.26 -1.41
N THR A 54 5.45 13.89 -0.52
CA THR A 54 4.31 13.25 0.14
C THR A 54 3.19 12.89 -0.84
N ALA A 55 2.93 13.74 -1.84
CA ALA A 55 1.96 13.44 -2.89
C ALA A 55 2.43 12.26 -3.76
N GLY A 56 3.71 12.24 -4.15
CA GLY A 56 4.30 11.12 -4.90
C GLY A 56 4.24 9.81 -4.12
N LEU A 57 4.51 9.84 -2.81
CA LEU A 57 4.38 8.70 -1.92
C LEU A 57 2.94 8.17 -1.87
N ALA A 58 1.96 9.06 -1.66
CA ALA A 58 0.54 8.69 -1.63
C ALA A 58 0.09 8.05 -2.95
N VAL A 59 0.52 8.60 -4.09
CA VAL A 59 0.23 8.04 -5.43
C VAL A 59 0.86 6.66 -5.59
N ALA A 60 2.11 6.47 -5.15
CA ALA A 60 2.79 5.18 -5.22
C ALA A 60 2.08 4.11 -4.37
N MET A 61 1.77 4.44 -3.11
CA MET A 61 1.02 3.58 -2.18
C MET A 61 -0.35 3.18 -2.74
N PHE A 62 -1.09 4.17 -3.27
CA PHE A 62 -2.39 3.94 -3.89
C PHE A 62 -2.27 3.05 -5.12
N GLY A 63 -1.30 3.34 -5.99
CA GLY A 63 -1.09 2.62 -7.24
C GLY A 63 -0.79 1.15 -7.04
N VAL A 64 0.12 0.81 -6.10
CA VAL A 64 0.45 -0.60 -5.81
C VAL A 64 -0.72 -1.34 -5.17
N ALA A 65 -1.47 -0.68 -4.27
CA ALA A 65 -2.66 -1.25 -3.64
C ALA A 65 -3.78 -1.52 -4.66
N ALA A 66 -4.07 -0.53 -5.51
CA ALA A 66 -5.09 -0.65 -6.55
C ALA A 66 -4.73 -1.70 -7.61
N ALA A 67 -3.47 -1.76 -8.03
CA ALA A 67 -3.00 -2.78 -8.96
C ALA A 67 -3.15 -4.19 -8.37
N ALA A 68 -2.77 -4.39 -7.10
CA ALA A 68 -2.90 -5.68 -6.43
C ALA A 68 -4.36 -6.11 -6.28
N ALA A 69 -5.25 -5.20 -5.88
CA ALA A 69 -6.67 -5.48 -5.79
C ALA A 69 -7.28 -5.78 -7.16
N TYR A 70 -6.91 -5.05 -8.20
CA TYR A 70 -7.38 -5.30 -9.55
C TYR A 70 -7.01 -6.71 -10.06
N VAL A 71 -5.80 -7.19 -9.71
CA VAL A 71 -5.31 -8.50 -10.15
C VAL A 71 -5.85 -9.63 -9.27
N ASN A 72 -5.86 -9.46 -7.95
CA ASN A 72 -6.06 -10.55 -7.00
C ASN A 72 -7.24 -10.37 -6.02
N ASP A 73 -7.86 -9.18 -5.94
CA ASP A 73 -8.95 -8.85 -4.99
C ASP A 73 -8.62 -9.17 -3.50
N GLY A 74 -7.35 -9.08 -3.10
CA GLY A 74 -6.95 -9.30 -1.70
C GLY A 74 -6.81 -7.99 -0.92
N LEU A 75 -7.66 -7.76 0.08
CA LEU A 75 -7.58 -6.57 0.94
C LEU A 75 -6.28 -6.55 1.75
N PHE A 76 -5.94 -7.68 2.39
CA PHE A 76 -4.72 -7.78 3.19
C PHE A 76 -3.47 -7.54 2.33
N VAL A 77 -3.47 -8.07 1.11
CA VAL A 77 -2.36 -7.89 0.15
C VAL A 77 -2.22 -6.41 -0.25
N SER A 78 -3.34 -5.72 -0.47
CA SER A 78 -3.37 -4.30 -0.86
C SER A 78 -2.86 -3.41 0.28
N VAL A 79 -3.28 -3.69 1.51
CA VAL A 79 -2.77 -3.03 2.72
C VAL A 79 -1.29 -3.32 2.91
N ALA A 80 -0.85 -4.57 2.78
CA ALA A 80 0.55 -4.93 2.93
C ALA A 80 1.46 -4.21 1.93
N LEU A 81 1.05 -4.08 0.66
CA LEU A 81 1.81 -3.35 -0.36
C LEU A 81 1.89 -1.85 -0.07
N SER A 82 0.76 -1.23 0.31
CA SER A 82 0.72 0.18 0.73
C SER A 82 1.62 0.42 1.95
N SER A 83 1.52 -0.45 2.96
CA SER A 83 2.35 -0.41 4.16
C SER A 83 3.81 -0.67 3.88
N GLY A 84 4.17 -1.52 2.92
CA GLY A 84 5.56 -1.70 2.52
C GLY A 84 6.18 -0.37 2.11
N VAL A 85 5.49 0.37 1.25
CA VAL A 85 5.95 1.68 0.77
C VAL A 85 5.91 2.74 1.88
N GLY A 86 4.78 2.90 2.57
CA GLY A 86 4.60 3.95 3.58
C GLY A 86 5.44 3.73 4.84
N VAL A 87 5.46 2.52 5.40
CA VAL A 87 6.29 2.21 6.56
C VAL A 87 7.77 2.25 6.18
N GLY A 88 8.17 1.78 5.00
CA GLY A 88 9.56 1.89 4.55
C GLY A 88 10.04 3.35 4.43
N PHE A 89 9.15 4.25 4.02
CA PHE A 89 9.42 5.70 3.98
C PHE A 89 9.57 6.32 5.38
N TYR A 90 8.64 6.03 6.30
CA TYR A 90 8.63 6.66 7.62
C TYR A 90 9.53 5.95 8.65
N ALA A 91 9.92 4.70 8.42
CA ALA A 91 10.72 3.90 9.36
C ALA A 91 12.05 4.57 9.79
N PRO A 92 12.85 5.18 8.89
CA PRO A 92 14.05 5.90 9.30
C PRO A 92 13.71 7.05 10.26
N ALA A 93 12.67 7.84 9.94
CA ALA A 93 12.26 8.96 10.79
C ALA A 93 11.80 8.48 12.17
N ILE A 94 11.02 7.39 12.23
CA ILE A 94 10.60 6.75 13.49
C ILE A 94 11.81 6.29 14.31
N ALA A 95 12.76 5.58 13.69
CA ALA A 95 13.93 5.04 14.38
C ALA A 95 14.81 6.15 14.99
N PHE A 96 14.96 7.28 14.29
CA PHE A 96 15.72 8.42 14.80
C PHE A 96 14.98 9.21 15.87
N GLU A 97 13.67 9.43 15.72
CA GLU A 97 12.90 10.15 16.72
C GLU A 97 12.77 9.35 18.04
N LEU A 98 12.92 8.02 17.98
CA LEU A 98 13.06 7.19 19.18
C LEU A 98 14.43 7.36 19.87
N GLN A 99 15.46 7.83 19.15
CA GLN A 99 16.78 8.12 19.72
C GLN A 99 16.87 9.53 20.31
N ASP A 100 16.17 10.51 19.71
CA ASP A 100 16.09 11.89 20.21
C ASP A 100 14.63 12.40 20.11
N PRO A 101 13.79 12.14 21.12
CA PRO A 101 12.35 12.37 21.03
C PRO A 101 11.98 13.85 21.12
N GLY A 102 11.55 14.41 19.99
CA GLY A 102 10.91 15.73 19.92
C GLY A 102 9.37 15.65 19.90
N ASP A 103 8.72 16.83 19.89
CA ASP A 103 7.25 16.96 19.83
C ASP A 103 6.60 16.32 18.57
N ALA A 104 7.40 16.06 17.52
CA ALA A 104 6.93 15.48 16.27
C ALA A 104 6.81 13.93 16.30
N ALA A 105 7.33 13.27 17.34
CA ALA A 105 7.43 11.81 17.40
C ALA A 105 6.08 11.10 17.27
N LEU A 106 5.08 11.53 18.04
CA LEU A 106 3.73 10.94 18.00
C LEU A 106 3.07 11.13 16.62
N TRP A 107 3.35 12.24 15.95
CA TRP A 107 2.80 12.54 14.63
C TRP A 107 3.40 11.64 13.56
N VAL A 108 4.72 11.44 13.56
CA VAL A 108 5.42 10.57 12.60
C VAL A 108 5.03 9.09 12.82
N LEU A 109 4.90 8.68 14.09
CA LEU A 109 4.50 7.33 14.46
C LEU A 109 3.06 7.01 14.05
N ALA A 110 2.17 8.01 14.11
CA ALA A 110 0.78 7.86 13.68
C ALA A 110 0.61 7.97 12.16
N ALA A 111 1.26 8.94 11.52
CA ALA A 111 1.06 9.26 10.11
C ALA A 111 1.43 8.09 9.18
N GLY A 112 2.56 7.43 9.40
CA GLY A 112 3.02 6.34 8.53
C GLY A 112 2.06 5.15 8.47
N PRO A 113 1.76 4.49 9.61
CA PRO A 113 0.86 3.34 9.66
C PRO A 113 -0.57 3.68 9.28
N PHE A 114 -1.12 4.80 9.75
CA PHE A 114 -2.52 5.17 9.44
C PHE A 114 -2.71 5.54 7.98
N SER A 115 -1.80 6.33 7.39
CA SER A 115 -1.89 6.67 5.96
C SER A 115 -1.77 5.41 5.10
N SER A 116 -0.89 4.48 5.48
CA SER A 116 -0.72 3.20 4.79
C SER A 116 -1.97 2.34 4.79
N LEU A 117 -2.64 2.25 5.94
CA LEU A 117 -3.92 1.56 6.07
C LEU A 117 -5.00 2.24 5.23
N ALA A 118 -5.19 3.54 5.40
CA ALA A 118 -6.23 4.29 4.68
C ALA A 118 -6.05 4.19 3.17
N VAL A 119 -4.84 4.45 2.67
CA VAL A 119 -4.52 4.37 1.23
C VAL A 119 -4.64 2.93 0.71
N GLY A 120 -4.24 1.94 1.51
CA GLY A 120 -4.37 0.52 1.14
C GLY A 120 -5.83 0.09 0.96
N VAL A 121 -6.72 0.53 1.86
CA VAL A 121 -8.17 0.26 1.78
C VAL A 121 -8.81 0.98 0.60
N VAL A 122 -8.47 2.26 0.38
CA VAL A 122 -9.00 3.05 -0.74
C VAL A 122 -8.51 2.47 -2.08
N GLY A 123 -7.23 2.12 -2.17
CA GLY A 123 -6.65 1.43 -3.32
C GLY A 123 -7.35 0.10 -3.60
N PHE A 124 -7.62 -0.69 -2.55
CA PHE A 124 -8.39 -1.92 -2.68
C PHE A 124 -9.77 -1.69 -3.29
N ALA A 125 -10.55 -0.75 -2.73
CA ALA A 125 -11.88 -0.44 -3.21
C ALA A 125 -11.87 -0.01 -4.69
N ALA A 126 -10.91 0.84 -5.08
CA ALA A 126 -10.75 1.29 -6.46
C ALA A 126 -10.38 0.15 -7.42
N GLY A 127 -9.37 -0.67 -7.07
CA GLY A 127 -8.91 -1.78 -7.90
C GLY A 127 -9.96 -2.88 -8.08
N ALA A 128 -10.58 -3.31 -6.98
CA ALA A 128 -11.66 -4.30 -7.00
C ALA A 128 -12.89 -3.77 -7.75
N GLY A 129 -13.25 -2.50 -7.55
CA GLY A 129 -14.32 -1.84 -8.28
C GLY A 129 -14.10 -1.84 -9.80
N LEU A 130 -12.88 -1.51 -10.23
CA LEU A 130 -12.53 -1.49 -11.66
C LEU A 130 -12.55 -2.89 -12.28
N ALA A 131 -12.07 -3.91 -11.57
CA ALA A 131 -12.13 -5.29 -12.02
C ALA A 131 -13.57 -5.76 -12.22
N ARG A 132 -14.47 -5.42 -11.29
CA ARG A 132 -15.91 -5.72 -11.38
C ARG A 132 -16.54 -5.05 -12.60
N LEU A 133 -16.30 -3.76 -12.82
CA LEU A 133 -16.83 -3.02 -13.98
C LEU A 133 -16.38 -3.62 -15.32
N ARG A 134 -15.11 -4.03 -15.42
CA ARG A 134 -14.59 -4.72 -16.62
C ARG A 134 -15.31 -6.04 -16.86
N SER A 135 -15.59 -6.80 -15.80
CA SER A 135 -16.30 -8.08 -15.90
C SER A 135 -17.74 -7.91 -16.37
N SER A 136 -18.45 -6.89 -15.87
CA SER A 136 -19.83 -6.57 -16.27
C SER A 136 -19.93 -6.13 -17.73
N ARG A 137 -19.00 -5.28 -18.20
CA ARG A 137 -18.95 -4.88 -19.62
C ARG A 137 -18.73 -6.05 -20.57
N ARG A 138 -17.91 -7.03 -20.18
CA ARG A 138 -17.66 -8.21 -21.01
C ARG A 138 -18.90 -9.09 -21.19
N ARG A 139 -19.72 -9.23 -20.13
CA ARG A 139 -20.98 -10.01 -20.20
C ARG A 139 -22.02 -9.31 -21.08
N ALA A 140 -22.19 -8.00 -20.92
CA ALA A 140 -23.13 -7.22 -21.73
C ALA A 140 -22.77 -7.17 -23.23
N GLY A 141 -21.50 -7.36 -23.58
CA GLY A 141 -21.06 -7.46 -24.98
C GLY A 141 -21.20 -8.86 -25.60
N ALA A 142 -21.31 -9.91 -24.77
CA ALA A 142 -21.47 -11.29 -25.23
C ALA A 142 -22.93 -11.62 -25.59
N ASP A 143 -23.90 -11.05 -24.86
CA ASP A 143 -25.35 -11.22 -25.14
C ASP A 143 -25.85 -10.48 -26.40
N ARG A 144 -25.00 -9.67 -27.04
CA ARG A 144 -25.34 -8.92 -28.26
C ARG A 144 -24.82 -9.56 -29.55
N ARG A 145 -24.23 -10.76 -29.47
CA ARG A 145 -23.74 -11.52 -30.62
C ARG A 145 -24.50 -12.83 -30.72
#